data_AF-A0A959KD77-F1
#
_entry.id   AF-A0A959KD77-F1
#
_cell.length_a   1.000
_cell.length_b   1.000
_cell.length_c   1.000
_cell.angle_alpha   90.00
_cell.angle_beta   90.00
_cell.angle_gamma   90.00
#
_symmetry.space_group_name_H-M   'P 1'
#
loop_
_entity.id
_entity.type
_entity.pdbx_description
1 polymer ?
#
loop_
_entity_poly.entity_id
_entity_poly.type
_entity_poly.pdbx_seq_one_letter_code
_entity_poly.pdbx_strand_id
1 'polypeptide(L)'
;MPKIIADRKALIRWKIYIDRAKMYVGYVQFLMIAFVLLKAYKDSFLGRLIFDHLAISIPLILIVFVLLSLIVGRVDTLLGLREEELRNSSSSNPVMRDIQQNLEDIKRTLIEIESSTRAS
;
A
#
# COMPACT_ATOMS: atom_id res chain seq x y z
N MET A 1 28.25 -20.32 25.90
CA MET A 1 27.26 -20.19 24.80
C MET A 1 27.79 -19.17 23.81
N PRO A 2 27.99 -19.51 22.53
CA PRO A 2 28.56 -18.57 21.58
C PRO A 2 27.57 -17.42 21.36
N LYS A 3 28.01 -16.19 21.63
CA LYS A 3 27.29 -14.97 21.25
C LYS A 3 27.25 -14.94 19.73
N ILE A 4 26.13 -15.33 19.15
CA ILE A 4 25.85 -15.05 17.73
C ILE A 4 25.70 -13.54 17.63
N ILE A 5 26.81 -12.84 17.37
CA ILE A 5 26.78 -11.45 16.93
C ILE A 5 26.33 -11.50 15.46
N ALA A 6 25.04 -11.78 15.26
CA ALA A 6 24.45 -11.70 13.94
C ALA A 6 24.60 -10.25 13.49
N ASP A 7 25.31 -10.03 12.38
CA ASP A 7 25.46 -8.70 11.80
C ASP A 7 24.05 -8.10 11.63
N ARG A 8 23.78 -7.02 12.36
CA ARG A 8 22.48 -6.34 12.40
C ARG A 8 21.97 -6.06 10.98
N LYS A 9 22.87 -5.79 10.03
CA LYS A 9 22.54 -5.59 8.61
C LYS A 9 22.05 -6.88 7.95
N ALA A 10 22.65 -8.02 8.25
CA ALA A 10 22.24 -9.32 7.73
C ALA A 10 20.84 -9.71 8.24
N LEU A 11 20.56 -9.48 9.53
CA LEU A 11 19.24 -9.73 10.11
C LEU A 11 18.14 -8.86 9.47
N ILE A 12 18.42 -7.56 9.24
CA ILE A 12 17.48 -6.66 8.57
C ILE A 12 17.19 -7.13 7.15
N ARG A 13 18.22 -7.52 6.38
CA ARG A 13 18.03 -8.07 5.03
C ARG A 13 17.15 -9.32 5.05
N TRP A 14 17.42 -10.25 5.96
CA TRP A 14 16.62 -11.46 6.11
C TRP A 14 15.17 -11.18 6.45
N LYS A 15 14.91 -10.24 7.37
CA LYS A 15 13.56 -9.77 7.69
C LYS A 15 12.84 -9.26 6.43
N ILE A 16 13.49 -8.42 5.62
CA ILE A 16 12.89 -7.88 4.39
C ILE A 16 12.52 -9.00 3.42
N TYR A 17 13.38 -10.02 3.27
CA TYR A 17 13.07 -11.16 2.39
C TYR A 17 11.91 -12.00 2.91
N ILE A 18 11.85 -12.27 4.22
CA ILE A 18 10.73 -12.99 4.85
C ILE A 18 9.42 -12.20 4.69
N ASP A 19 9.44 -10.89 4.93
CA ASP A 19 8.27 -10.03 4.80
C ASP A 19 7.76 -10.03 3.34
N ARG A 20 8.67 -9.96 2.35
CA ARG A 20 8.31 -10.07 0.93
C ARG A 20 7.76 -11.47 0.57
N ALA A 21 8.36 -12.53 1.09
CA ALA A 21 7.89 -13.90 0.86
C ALA A 21 6.48 -14.11 1.43
N LYS A 22 6.22 -13.62 2.65
CA LYS A 22 4.90 -13.69 3.28
C LYS A 22 3.84 -12.97 2.45
N MET A 23 4.17 -11.80 1.90
CA MET A 23 3.27 -11.08 0.99
C MET A 23 2.95 -11.91 -0.26
N TYR A 24 3.94 -12.55 -0.88
CA TYR A 24 3.71 -13.42 -2.05
C TYR A 24 2.85 -14.65 -1.72
N VAL A 25 3.10 -15.30 -0.59
CA VAL A 25 2.25 -16.40 -0.10
C VAL A 25 0.82 -15.92 0.11
N GLY A 26 0.64 -14.71 0.65
CA GLY A 26 -0.67 -14.07 0.79
C GLY A 26 -1.41 -13.93 -0.53
N TYR A 27 -0.74 -13.54 -1.62
CA TYR A 27 -1.37 -13.46 -2.94
C TYR A 27 -1.83 -14.83 -3.46
N VAL A 28 -1.02 -15.88 -3.27
CA VAL A 28 -1.41 -17.25 -3.64
C VAL A 28 -2.62 -17.70 -2.81
N GLN A 29 -2.60 -17.44 -1.51
CA GLN A 29 -3.71 -17.79 -0.61
C GLN A 29 -5.00 -17.05 -0.97
N PHE A 30 -4.92 -15.77 -1.34
CA PHE A 30 -6.06 -15.00 -1.81
C PHE A 30 -6.72 -15.65 -3.03
N LEU A 31 -5.93 -16.06 -4.03
CA LEU A 31 -6.44 -16.77 -5.20
C LEU A 31 -7.08 -18.12 -4.81
N MET A 32 -6.44 -18.88 -3.93
CA MET A 32 -7.02 -20.14 -3.45
C MET A 32 -8.37 -19.94 -2.77
N ILE A 33 -8.51 -18.92 -1.91
CA ILE A 33 -9.78 -18.58 -1.28
C ILE A 33 -10.83 -18.22 -2.33
N ALA A 34 -10.48 -17.42 -3.34
CA ALA A 34 -11.40 -17.07 -4.42
C ALA A 34 -11.89 -18.32 -5.17
N PHE A 35 -11.01 -19.28 -5.48
CA PHE A 35 -11.40 -20.54 -6.12
C PHE A 35 -12.27 -21.42 -5.22
N VAL A 36 -11.94 -21.53 -3.94
CA VAL A 36 -12.75 -22.30 -2.97
C VAL A 36 -14.14 -21.69 -2.82
N LEU A 37 -14.22 -20.36 -2.73
CA LEU A 37 -15.48 -19.63 -2.68
C LEU A 37 -16.30 -19.89 -3.94
N LEU A 38 -15.70 -19.74 -5.12
CA LEU A 38 -16.39 -19.99 -6.39
C LEU A 38 -16.93 -21.41 -6.46
N LYS A 39 -16.14 -22.39 -6.03
CA LYS A 39 -16.56 -23.80 -5.98
C LYS A 39 -17.67 -24.05 -4.95
N ALA A 40 -17.64 -23.39 -3.79
CA ALA A 40 -18.68 -23.52 -2.77
C ALA A 40 -20.05 -23.04 -3.26
N TYR A 41 -20.08 -22.05 -4.16
CA TYR A 41 -21.31 -21.54 -4.74
C TYR A 41 -21.69 -22.22 -6.06
N LYS A 42 -21.00 -23.28 -6.50
CA LYS A 42 -21.22 -23.93 -7.81
C LYS A 42 -22.68 -24.30 -8.08
N ASP A 43 -23.39 -24.82 -7.08
CA ASP A 43 -24.78 -25.27 -7.23
C ASP A 43 -25.82 -24.17 -7.01
N SER A 44 -25.39 -22.97 -6.61
CA SER A 44 -26.28 -21.81 -6.50
C SER A 44 -26.68 -21.29 -7.89
N PHE A 45 -27.78 -20.54 -7.96
CA PHE A 45 -28.25 -19.91 -9.20
C PHE A 45 -27.15 -19.07 -9.89
N LEU A 46 -26.40 -18.28 -9.12
CA LEU A 46 -25.29 -17.48 -9.63
C LEU A 46 -24.09 -18.34 -10.04
N GLY A 47 -23.78 -19.40 -9.28
CA GLY A 47 -22.68 -20.31 -9.62
C GLY A 47 -22.94 -21.06 -10.92
N ARG A 48 -24.14 -21.61 -11.12
CA ARG A 48 -24.51 -22.29 -12.38
C ARG A 48 -24.38 -21.36 -13.57
N LEU A 49 -24.88 -20.12 -13.47
CA LEU A 49 -24.73 -19.11 -14.53
C LEU A 49 -23.26 -18.82 -14.87
N ILE A 50 -22.38 -18.80 -13.87
CA ILE A 50 -20.94 -18.57 -14.06
C ILE A 50 -20.25 -19.80 -14.68
N PHE A 51 -20.52 -21.00 -14.16
CA PHE A 51 -19.86 -22.23 -14.59
C PHE A 51 -20.36 -22.76 -15.94
N ASP A 52 -21.64 -22.59 -16.27
CA ASP A 52 -22.25 -23.06 -17.53
C ASP A 52 -21.78 -22.22 -18.74
N HIS A 53 -21.38 -20.96 -18.50
CA HIS A 53 -20.89 -20.03 -19.52
C HIS A 53 -19.52 -19.44 -19.20
N LEU A 54 -18.59 -20.28 -18.73
CA LEU A 54 -17.28 -19.86 -18.22
C LEU A 54 -16.52 -18.88 -19.15
N ALA A 55 -16.55 -19.12 -20.46
CA ALA A 55 -15.88 -18.28 -21.46
C ALA A 55 -16.42 -16.84 -21.52
N ILE A 56 -17.70 -16.62 -21.19
CA ILE A 56 -18.37 -15.31 -21.22
C ILE A 56 -18.40 -14.70 -19.82
N SER A 57 -18.60 -15.52 -18.79
CA SER A 57 -18.71 -15.09 -17.41
C SER A 57 -17.40 -14.49 -16.87
N ILE A 58 -16.23 -15.04 -17.26
CA ILE A 58 -14.93 -14.50 -16.85
C ILE A 58 -14.73 -13.04 -17.31
N PRO A 59 -14.83 -12.69 -18.62
CA PRO A 59 -14.66 -11.30 -19.05
C PRO A 59 -15.74 -10.38 -18.49
N LEU A 60 -16.97 -10.86 -18.32
CA LEU A 60 -18.05 -10.07 -17.72
C LEU A 60 -17.74 -9.71 -16.25
N ILE A 61 -17.27 -10.68 -15.46
CA ILE A 61 -16.86 -10.45 -14.06
C ILE A 61 -15.72 -9.43 -14.02
N LEU A 62 -14.75 -9.49 -14.94
CA LEU A 62 -13.67 -8.51 -15.01
C LEU A 62 -14.19 -7.09 -15.32
N ILE A 63 -15.14 -6.94 -16.24
CA ILE A 63 -15.75 -5.63 -16.54
C ILE A 63 -16.48 -5.08 -15.32
N VAL A 64 -17.30 -5.91 -14.66
CA VAL A 64 -18.01 -5.52 -13.43
C VAL A 64 -17.02 -5.15 -12.32
N PHE A 65 -15.95 -5.94 -12.16
CA PHE A 65 -14.90 -5.66 -11.20
C PHE A 65 -14.23 -4.30 -11.46
N VAL A 66 -13.88 -3.98 -12.71
CA VAL A 66 -13.30 -2.68 -13.08
C VAL A 66 -14.27 -1.54 -12.76
N LEU A 67 -15.55 -1.68 -13.10
CA LEU A 67 -16.57 -0.66 -12.79
C LEU A 67 -16.71 -0.43 -11.28
N LEU A 68 -16.79 -1.50 -10.50
CA LEU A 68 -16.84 -1.41 -9.04
C LEU A 68 -15.57 -0.78 -8.47
N SER A 69 -14.41 -1.13 -9.01
CA SER A 69 -13.11 -0.55 -8.60
C SER A 69 -13.06 0.96 -8.84
N LEU A 70 -13.60 1.43 -9.96
CA LEU A 70 -13.69 2.86 -10.27
C LEU A 70 -14.64 3.58 -9.31
N ILE A 71 -15.77 2.96 -8.96
CA ILE A 71 -16.71 3.52 -7.98
C ILE A 71 -16.03 3.65 -6.61
N VAL A 72 -15.37 2.58 -6.14
CA VAL A 72 -14.63 2.60 -4.87
C VAL A 72 -13.54 3.68 -4.89
N GLY A 73 -12.73 3.74 -5.95
CA GLY A 73 -11.69 4.77 -6.07
C GLY A 73 -12.24 6.20 -6.09
N ARG A 74 -13.46 6.39 -6.64
CA ARG A 74 -14.14 7.69 -6.59
C ARG A 74 -14.58 8.03 -5.16
N VAL A 75 -15.10 7.05 -4.42
CA VAL A 75 -15.47 7.21 -3.00
C VAL A 75 -14.25 7.55 -2.15
N ASP A 76 -13.13 6.84 -2.32
CA ASP A 76 -11.88 7.13 -1.59
C ASP A 76 -11.38 8.57 -1.83
N THR A 77 -11.53 9.04 -3.08
CA THR A 77 -11.16 10.41 -3.45
C THR A 77 -12.13 11.44 -2.87
N LEU A 78 -13.43 11.13 -2.79
CA LEU A 78 -14.43 12.01 -2.18
C LEU A 78 -14.27 12.12 -0.66
N LEU A 79 -13.88 11.04 0.00
CA LEU A 79 -13.66 10.99 1.44
C LEU A 79 -12.32 11.62 1.87
N GLY A 80 -11.44 11.97 0.93
CA GLY A 80 -10.15 12.61 1.21
C GLY A 80 -9.10 11.68 1.85
N LEU A 81 -9.43 10.40 2.07
CA LEU A 81 -8.55 9.41 2.73
C LEU A 81 -7.18 9.31 2.04
N ARG A 82 -7.17 9.45 0.71
CA ARG A 82 -5.93 9.37 -0.09
C ARG A 82 -4.91 10.45 0.27
N GLU A 83 -5.35 11.68 0.53
CA GLU A 83 -4.44 12.78 0.88
C GLU A 83 -3.86 12.57 2.28
N GLU A 84 -4.68 12.10 3.22
CA GLU A 84 -4.24 11.82 4.58
C GLU A 84 -3.26 10.64 4.65
N GLU A 85 -3.49 9.58 3.86
CA GLU A 85 -2.56 8.46 3.71
C GLU A 85 -1.21 8.91 3.15
N LEU A 86 -1.21 9.74 2.11
CA LEU A 86 0.00 10.30 1.49
C LEU A 86 0.77 11.18 2.48
N ARG A 87 0.07 12.02 3.23
CA ARG A 87 0.67 12.88 4.27
C ARG A 87 1.29 12.05 5.38
N ASN A 88 0.57 11.06 5.90
CA ASN A 88 1.05 10.20 6.98
C ASN A 88 2.22 9.31 6.56
N SER A 89 2.20 8.80 5.33
CA SER A 89 3.30 8.04 4.74
C SER A 89 4.56 8.89 4.61
N SER A 90 4.40 10.14 4.18
CA SER A 90 5.50 11.10 4.02
C SER A 90 6.09 11.53 5.37
N SER A 91 5.26 11.77 6.39
CA SER A 91 5.73 12.11 7.75
C SER A 91 6.42 10.93 8.47
N SER A 92 6.04 9.71 8.12
CA SER A 92 6.63 8.48 8.69
C SER A 92 7.96 8.10 8.03
N ASN A 93 8.27 8.64 6.85
CA ASN A 93 9.52 8.38 6.15
C ASN A 93 10.67 9.16 6.83
N PRO A 94 11.68 8.47 7.40
CA PRO A 94 12.76 9.14 8.13
C PRO A 94 13.52 10.14 7.25
N VAL A 95 13.78 9.81 5.98
CA VAL A 95 14.52 10.69 5.06
C VAL A 95 13.71 11.94 4.73
N MET A 96 12.41 11.79 4.49
CA MET A 96 11.54 12.94 4.20
C MET A 96 11.44 13.87 5.41
N ARG A 97 11.34 13.29 6.61
CA ARG A 97 11.30 14.05 7.85
C ARG A 97 12.58 14.85 8.07
N ASP A 98 13.74 14.25 7.82
CA ASP A 98 15.03 14.93 7.93
C ASP A 98 15.13 16.08 6.90
N ILE A 99 14.64 15.89 5.68
CA ILE A 99 14.57 16.96 4.66
C ILE A 99 13.68 18.12 5.12
N GLN A 100 12.51 17.83 5.68
CA GLN A 100 11.58 18.85 6.18
C GLN A 100 12.19 19.66 7.33
N GLN A 101 12.85 18.99 8.28
CA GLN A 101 13.55 19.66 9.39
C GLN A 101 14.66 20.58 8.88
N ASN A 102 15.49 20.09 7.97
CA ASN A 102 16.56 20.90 7.37
C ASN A 102 16.01 22.14 6.63
N LEU A 103 14.88 22.00 5.93
CA LEU A 103 14.23 23.13 5.26
C LEU A 103 13.67 24.16 6.24
N GLU A 104 13.10 23.72 7.36
CA GLU A 104 12.63 24.61 8.43
C GLU A 104 13.79 25.39 9.06
N ASP A 105 14.92 24.72 9.32
CA ASP A 105 16.11 25.33 9.88
C ASP A 105 16.73 26.36 8.92
N ILE A 106 16.81 26.04 7.63
CA ILE A 106 17.26 26.98 6.59
C ILE A 106 16.33 28.19 6.55
N LYS A 107 15.01 27.99 6.58
CA LYS A 107 14.03 29.08 6.54
C LYS A 107 14.15 30.00 7.75
N ARG A 108 14.34 29.44 8.96
CA ARG A 108 14.59 30.22 10.19
C ARG A 108 15.85 31.06 10.07
N THR A 109 16.94 30.44 9.64
CA THR A 109 18.22 31.12 9.44
C THR A 109 18.10 32.27 8.44
N LEU A 110 17.33 32.08 7.35
CA LEU A 110 17.09 33.12 6.35
C LEU A 110 16.33 34.32 6.95
N ILE A 111 15.30 34.07 7.76
CA ILE A 111 14.51 35.10 8.43
C ILE A 111 15.39 35.90 9.41
N GLU A 112 16.25 35.24 10.16
CA GLU A 112 17.19 35.89 11.08
C GLU A 112 18.20 36.79 10.32
N ILE A 113 18.73 36.30 9.20
CA ILE A 113 19.63 37.08 8.34
C ILE A 113 18.91 38.29 7.71
N GLU A 114 17.67 38.11 7.25
CA GLU A 114 16.90 39.22 6.67
C GLU A 114 16.56 40.28 7.73
N SER A 115 16.23 39.84 8.96
CA SER A 115 15.95 40.75 10.07
C SER A 115 17.17 41.54 10.53
N SER A 116 18.36 40.91 10.55
CA SER A 116 19.62 41.58 10.91
C SER A 116 20.11 42.54 9.82
N THR A 117 19.88 42.20 8.55
CA THR A 117 20.21 43.06 7.40
C THR A 117 19.31 44.30 7.32
N ARG A 118 18.04 44.21 7.73
CA ARG A 118 17.12 45.36 7.78
C ARG A 118 17.32 46.25 9.01
N ALA A 119 18.02 45.77 10.04
CA ALA A 119 18.30 46.50 11.27
C ALA A 119 19.66 47.22 11.26
N SER A 120 20.50 46.98 10.25
CA SER A 120 21.76 47.70 9.96
C SER A 120 21.56 48.73 8.87
#